data_AF-A0A7V6Z2P0-F1
#
_entry.id   AF-A0A7V6Z2P0-F1
#
_cell.length_a   1.000
_cell.length_b   1.000
_cell.length_c   1.000
_cell.angle_alpha   90.00
_cell.angle_beta   90.00
_cell.angle_gamma   90.00
#
_symmetry.space_group_name_H-M   'P 1'
#
loop_
_entity.id
_entity.type
_entity.pdbx_description
1 polymer ?
#
loop_
_entity_poly.entity_id
_entity_poly.type
_entity_poly.pdbx_seq_one_letter_code
_entity_poly.pdbx_strand_id
1 'polypeptide(L)'
;MRKLSIAIAVSSICMAAQAQLIDDFSGDLSGWTSTVILDNNGGELHTSAWEISGGTLQLNTSATDGGVQQYAMIYGGLTLQVGYEVLIDLVHSGASQDIGLYVGGTVPTPLVREDYVAIYARDNKQIFSRGFDGTTEYGLVGGDELPYDSLFIARVAENTYEAGWYDNGVRNVLVTRTPIFANDADVIGLYADVRATGVLGNVDNFRIAVIPEPSTAALLGFGALGCLMRLRRRK
;
A
#
# COMPACT_ATOMS: atom_id res chain seq x y z
N MET A 1 -48.08 38.03 -14.49
CA MET A 1 -48.07 36.79 -13.68
C MET A 1 -46.63 36.30 -13.64
N ARG A 2 -46.02 36.33 -12.44
CA ARG A 2 -44.61 35.96 -12.21
C ARG A 2 -44.47 34.44 -12.05
N LYS A 3 -43.23 33.97 -12.27
CA LYS A 3 -42.57 32.77 -11.69
C LYS A 3 -42.71 31.50 -12.55
N LEU A 4 -41.70 30.69 -12.81
CA LEU A 4 -40.26 30.68 -12.50
C LEU A 4 -39.70 29.46 -13.26
N SER A 5 -38.85 29.66 -14.25
CA SER A 5 -38.16 28.54 -14.93
C SER A 5 -37.01 28.07 -14.04
N ILE A 6 -37.16 26.91 -13.39
CA ILE A 6 -36.09 26.28 -12.62
C ILE A 6 -35.41 25.24 -13.53
N ALA A 7 -34.27 25.62 -14.10
CA ALA A 7 -33.26 24.68 -14.56
C ALA A 7 -32.28 24.47 -13.41
N ILE A 8 -32.30 23.30 -12.78
CA ILE A 8 -31.24 22.86 -11.86
C ILE A 8 -30.57 21.68 -12.56
N ALA A 9 -29.48 21.97 -13.26
CA ALA A 9 -28.47 20.99 -13.63
C ALA A 9 -27.33 21.13 -12.61
N VAL A 10 -27.45 20.43 -11.48
CA VAL A 10 -26.28 20.17 -10.63
C VAL A 10 -25.57 18.99 -11.27
N SER A 11 -24.63 19.29 -12.16
CA SER A 11 -23.64 18.31 -12.59
C SER A 11 -22.63 18.23 -11.45
N SER A 12 -22.86 17.32 -10.51
CA SER A 12 -21.85 16.93 -9.53
C SER A 12 -20.74 16.24 -10.32
N ILE A 13 -19.71 16.99 -10.69
CA ILE A 13 -18.47 16.43 -11.22
C ILE A 13 -17.82 15.71 -10.04
N CYS A 14 -18.13 14.42 -9.87
CA CYS A 14 -17.29 13.52 -9.10
C CYS A 14 -15.99 13.39 -9.89
N MET A 15 -15.04 14.31 -9.67
CA MET A 15 -13.66 14.05 -10.05
C MET A 15 -13.20 12.91 -9.14
N ALA A 16 -13.23 11.68 -9.65
CA ALA A 16 -12.38 10.64 -9.08
C ALA A 16 -10.96 11.16 -9.24
N ALA A 17 -10.30 11.49 -8.11
CA ALA A 17 -8.90 11.85 -8.15
C ALA A 17 -8.14 10.65 -8.72
N GLN A 18 -7.54 10.81 -9.90
CA GLN A 18 -6.72 9.77 -10.50
C GLN A 18 -5.55 9.48 -9.56
N ALA A 19 -5.20 8.21 -9.41
CA ALA A 19 -4.01 7.82 -8.65
C ALA A 19 -2.79 8.56 -9.22
N GLN A 20 -2.04 9.22 -8.35
CA GLN A 20 -0.77 9.85 -8.69
C GLN A 20 0.29 8.74 -8.77
N LEU A 21 0.76 8.46 -9.98
CA LEU A 21 1.93 7.62 -10.19
C LEU A 21 3.18 8.35 -9.64
N ILE A 22 3.92 7.67 -8.78
CA ILE A 22 5.17 8.15 -8.20
C ILE A 22 6.36 7.52 -8.93
N ASP A 23 6.30 6.21 -9.13
CA ASP A 23 7.35 5.45 -9.83
C ASP A 23 6.72 4.24 -10.54
N ASP A 24 7.04 4.05 -11.82
CA ASP A 24 6.72 2.87 -12.63
C ASP A 24 7.94 2.00 -12.91
N PHE A 25 9.06 2.29 -12.23
CA PHE A 25 10.32 1.57 -12.34
C PHE A 25 10.83 1.45 -13.78
N SER A 26 10.57 2.46 -14.62
CA SER A 26 11.18 2.58 -15.95
C SER A 26 12.54 3.31 -15.94
N GLY A 27 12.86 3.99 -14.84
CA GLY A 27 14.05 4.83 -14.66
C GLY A 27 15.15 4.20 -13.83
N ASP A 28 15.60 4.92 -12.80
CA ASP A 28 16.61 4.47 -11.84
C ASP A 28 16.09 4.58 -10.39
N LEU A 29 16.89 4.09 -9.43
CA LEU A 29 16.52 4.05 -8.01
C LEU A 29 17.08 5.21 -7.20
N SER A 30 17.49 6.32 -7.83
CA SER A 30 18.11 7.46 -7.13
C SER A 30 17.18 8.16 -6.13
N GLY A 31 15.87 8.04 -6.31
CA GLY A 31 14.85 8.53 -5.37
C GLY A 31 14.64 7.63 -4.15
N TRP A 32 15.27 6.45 -4.11
CA TRP A 32 15.03 5.42 -3.11
C TRP A 32 16.24 5.19 -2.19
N THR A 33 15.95 4.93 -0.92
CA THR A 33 16.96 4.53 0.07
C THR A 33 16.55 3.23 0.74
N SER A 34 17.41 2.21 0.68
CA SER A 34 17.17 0.91 1.31
C SER A 34 17.95 0.78 2.62
N THR A 35 17.25 0.41 3.69
CA THR A 35 17.81 0.17 5.01
C THR A 35 17.48 -1.24 5.47
N VAL A 36 18.49 -1.99 5.95
CA VAL A 36 18.25 -3.25 6.66
C VAL A 36 17.74 -2.91 8.07
N ILE A 37 16.50 -3.25 8.37
CA ILE A 37 15.83 -2.96 9.64
C ILE A 37 15.83 -4.15 10.61
N LEU A 38 16.15 -5.35 10.12
CA LEU A 38 16.38 -6.53 10.95
C LEU A 38 17.47 -7.38 10.34
N ASP A 39 18.36 -7.87 11.18
CA ASP A 39 19.14 -9.07 10.96
C ASP A 39 18.94 -9.98 12.18
N ASN A 40 18.21 -11.08 11.99
CA ASN A 40 17.88 -11.98 13.11
C ASN A 40 19.03 -12.91 13.48
N ASN A 41 20.01 -13.11 12.60
CA ASN A 41 21.15 -13.97 12.89
C ASN A 41 22.31 -13.18 13.53
N GLY A 42 22.34 -11.85 13.32
CA GLY A 42 23.37 -10.95 13.84
C GLY A 42 24.75 -11.20 13.23
N GLY A 43 24.76 -11.79 12.04
CA GLY A 43 25.93 -12.24 11.30
C GLY A 43 26.34 -11.25 10.21
N GLU A 44 26.88 -11.78 9.11
CA GLU A 44 27.14 -10.98 7.93
C GLU A 44 25.83 -10.60 7.24
N LEU A 45 25.73 -9.37 6.74
CA LEU A 45 24.56 -8.96 5.99
C LEU A 45 24.42 -9.77 4.70
N HIS A 46 23.19 -10.10 4.32
CA HIS A 46 22.90 -10.70 3.02
C HIS A 46 23.45 -9.79 1.92
N THR A 47 24.00 -10.40 0.88
CA THR A 47 24.34 -9.67 -0.35
C THR A 47 23.09 -9.55 -1.18
N SER A 48 22.35 -8.45 -0.97
CA SER A 48 21.10 -8.14 -1.68
C SER A 48 21.18 -6.79 -2.37
N ALA A 49 20.60 -6.68 -3.56
CA ALA A 49 20.51 -5.44 -4.33
C ALA A 49 19.10 -5.25 -4.88
N TRP A 50 18.51 -4.09 -4.61
CA TRP A 50 17.33 -3.65 -5.34
C TRP A 50 17.74 -3.29 -6.76
N GLU A 51 17.01 -3.83 -7.74
CA GLU A 51 17.29 -3.61 -9.14
C GLU A 51 15.99 -3.51 -9.94
N ILE A 52 16.07 -2.79 -11.05
CA ILE A 52 15.01 -2.71 -12.04
C ILE A 52 15.33 -3.72 -13.13
N SER A 53 14.42 -4.64 -13.38
CA SER A 53 14.53 -5.66 -14.42
C SER A 53 13.19 -5.84 -15.12
N GLY A 54 13.21 -5.82 -16.45
CA GLY A 54 11.99 -5.98 -17.25
C GLY A 54 10.93 -4.88 -17.03
N GLY A 55 11.32 -3.71 -16.52
CA GLY A 55 10.41 -2.61 -16.18
C GLY A 55 9.69 -2.79 -14.84
N THR A 56 10.18 -3.66 -13.96
CA THR A 56 9.65 -3.85 -12.60
C THR A 56 10.78 -3.84 -11.60
N LEU A 57 10.46 -3.48 -10.36
CA LEU A 57 11.39 -3.57 -9.25
C LEU A 57 11.45 -4.99 -8.69
N GLN A 58 12.67 -5.45 -8.43
CA GLN A 58 12.96 -6.70 -7.74
C GLN A 58 14.10 -6.52 -6.72
N LEU A 59 14.16 -7.41 -5.73
CA LEU A 59 15.27 -7.54 -4.79
C LEU A 59 16.02 -8.84 -5.11
N ASN A 60 17.25 -8.72 -5.56
CA ASN A 60 18.10 -9.85 -5.91
C ASN A 60 19.09 -10.13 -4.78
N THR A 61 19.00 -11.32 -4.19
CA THR A 61 19.88 -11.78 -3.11
C THR A 61 20.79 -12.90 -3.61
N SER A 62 22.09 -12.62 -3.70
CA SER A 62 23.10 -13.56 -4.20
C SER A 62 23.77 -14.38 -3.10
N ALA A 63 23.72 -13.92 -1.84
CA ALA A 63 24.25 -14.64 -0.69
C ALA A 63 23.44 -14.33 0.57
N THR A 64 23.22 -15.35 1.39
CA THR A 64 22.60 -15.24 2.72
C THR A 64 23.49 -15.87 3.77
N ASP A 65 23.30 -15.47 5.03
CA ASP A 65 23.99 -16.06 6.19
C ASP A 65 23.15 -17.16 6.87
N GLY A 66 22.05 -17.57 6.23
CA GLY A 66 21.06 -18.51 6.76
C GLY A 66 20.02 -17.87 7.69
N GLY A 67 20.12 -16.56 7.95
CA GLY A 67 19.20 -15.78 8.76
C GLY A 67 18.00 -15.21 8.01
N VAL A 68 17.27 -14.35 8.71
CA VAL A 68 16.20 -13.53 8.17
C VAL A 68 16.64 -12.08 8.21
N GLN A 69 16.55 -11.40 7.06
CA GLN A 69 16.81 -9.97 6.96
C GLN A 69 15.61 -9.23 6.44
N GLN A 70 15.30 -8.09 7.06
CA GLN A 70 14.19 -7.25 6.64
C GLN A 70 14.69 -5.92 6.13
N TYR A 71 14.08 -5.45 5.06
CA TYR A 71 14.44 -4.21 4.39
C TYR A 71 13.27 -3.25 4.41
N ALA A 72 13.55 -1.97 4.64
CA ALA A 72 12.68 -0.86 4.33
C ALA A 72 13.33 -0.05 3.22
N MET A 73 12.69 0.02 2.05
CA MET A 73 13.12 0.82 0.92
C MET A 73 12.19 2.02 0.77
N ILE A 74 12.66 3.20 1.12
CA ILE A 74 11.84 4.41 1.25
C ILE A 74 12.04 5.34 0.06
N TYR A 75 10.95 5.86 -0.48
CA TYR A 75 11.00 6.93 -1.47
C TYR A 75 11.20 8.27 -0.78
N GLY A 76 12.22 9.03 -1.19
CA GLY A 76 12.62 10.26 -0.51
C GLY A 76 11.55 11.36 -0.55
N GLY A 77 11.26 11.94 0.62
CA GLY A 77 10.43 13.15 0.74
C GLY A 77 8.93 12.95 0.56
N LEU A 78 8.45 11.70 0.59
CA LEU A 78 7.05 11.37 0.37
C LEU A 78 6.37 10.96 1.68
N THR A 79 5.23 11.58 1.97
CA THR A 79 4.41 11.30 3.14
C THR A 79 3.01 10.85 2.73
N LEU A 80 2.35 10.05 3.56
CA LEU A 80 0.96 9.63 3.32
C LEU A 80 -0.01 10.48 4.14
N GLN A 81 -0.85 11.23 3.42
CA GLN A 81 -1.87 12.07 4.04
C GLN A 81 -3.08 11.26 4.51
N VAL A 82 -3.79 11.77 5.52
CA VAL A 82 -5.09 11.22 5.92
C VAL A 82 -6.08 11.31 4.75
N GLY A 83 -6.80 10.23 4.50
CA GLY A 83 -7.73 10.10 3.38
C GLY A 83 -7.09 9.54 2.09
N TYR A 84 -5.81 9.19 2.14
CA TYR A 84 -5.07 8.62 1.02
C TYR A 84 -4.54 7.22 1.33
N GLU A 85 -4.26 6.48 0.27
CA GLU A 85 -3.59 5.18 0.31
C GLU A 85 -2.40 5.15 -0.66
N VAL A 86 -1.35 4.46 -0.24
CA VAL A 86 -0.24 4.07 -1.11
C VAL A 86 -0.51 2.69 -1.67
N LEU A 87 -0.22 2.48 -2.95
CA LEU A 87 -0.44 1.22 -3.65
C LEU A 87 0.79 0.79 -4.44
N ILE A 88 0.89 -0.52 -4.65
CA ILE A 88 1.77 -1.16 -5.63
C ILE A 88 0.99 -2.22 -6.38
N ASP A 89 1.33 -2.42 -7.65
CA ASP A 89 1.02 -3.66 -8.33
C ASP A 89 2.11 -4.67 -8.01
N LEU A 90 1.71 -5.92 -7.75
CA LEU A 90 2.65 -6.95 -7.35
C LEU A 90 2.31 -8.27 -8.03
N VAL A 91 3.26 -8.78 -8.79
CA VAL A 91 3.25 -10.17 -9.23
C VAL A 91 4.36 -10.90 -8.49
N HIS A 92 4.04 -11.52 -7.36
CA HIS A 92 5.08 -12.15 -6.53
C HIS A 92 5.86 -13.22 -7.30
N SER A 93 7.18 -13.05 -7.30
CA SER A 93 8.16 -14.05 -7.72
C SER A 93 9.25 -14.13 -6.65
N GLY A 94 9.84 -15.30 -6.50
CA GLY A 94 10.82 -15.59 -5.45
C GLY A 94 10.24 -16.46 -4.35
N ALA A 95 10.77 -17.67 -4.16
CA ALA A 95 10.32 -18.56 -3.09
C ALA A 95 10.63 -17.99 -1.70
N SER A 96 10.00 -18.48 -0.62
CA SER A 96 10.39 -18.27 0.80
C SER A 96 10.72 -16.83 1.25
N GLN A 97 10.31 -15.83 0.48
CA GLN A 97 10.63 -14.41 0.67
C GLN A 97 9.34 -13.60 0.58
N ASP A 98 9.28 -12.50 1.33
CA ASP A 98 8.07 -11.69 1.44
C ASP A 98 8.33 -10.27 0.91
N ILE A 99 7.43 -9.69 0.12
CA ILE A 99 7.55 -8.32 -0.40
C ILE A 99 6.22 -7.57 -0.38
N GLY A 100 6.29 -6.28 -0.11
CA GLY A 100 5.12 -5.40 -0.21
C GLY A 100 5.41 -3.96 0.21
N LEU A 101 4.46 -3.36 0.93
CA LEU A 101 4.47 -1.95 1.30
C LEU A 101 4.93 -1.72 2.74
N TYR A 102 5.53 -0.54 2.95
CA TYR A 102 5.97 -0.01 4.24
C TYR A 102 5.44 1.43 4.41
N VAL A 103 4.84 1.71 5.57
CA VAL A 103 4.46 3.08 5.99
C VAL A 103 4.91 3.28 7.43
N GLY A 104 5.79 4.24 7.67
CA GLY A 104 6.40 4.50 8.97
C GLY A 104 6.35 5.95 9.41
N GLY A 105 6.46 6.17 10.71
CA GLY A 105 6.50 7.49 11.33
C GLY A 105 7.91 8.08 11.40
N THR A 106 8.94 7.25 11.24
CA THR A 106 10.34 7.64 11.35
C THR A 106 11.15 7.09 10.19
N VAL A 107 12.22 7.79 9.81
CA VAL A 107 13.16 7.29 8.81
C VAL A 107 13.79 5.98 9.34
N PRO A 108 13.78 4.88 8.56
CA PRO A 108 14.31 3.60 9.01
C PRO A 108 15.77 3.70 9.46
N THR A 109 16.03 3.24 10.68
CA THR A 109 17.38 3.14 11.24
C THR A 109 17.91 1.72 11.05
N PRO A 110 19.21 1.54 10.70
CA PRO A 110 19.78 0.21 10.55
C PRO A 110 19.56 -0.67 11.78
N LEU A 111 19.07 -1.89 11.55
CA LEU A 111 18.81 -2.93 12.55
C LEU A 111 17.77 -2.56 13.61
N VAL A 112 16.94 -1.55 13.35
CA VAL A 112 15.85 -1.15 14.23
C VAL A 112 14.51 -1.34 13.53
N ARG A 113 13.60 -2.05 14.21
CA ARG A 113 12.20 -2.16 13.82
C ARG A 113 11.36 -1.35 14.79
N GLU A 114 10.85 -0.21 14.33
CA GLU A 114 9.98 0.63 15.11
C GLU A 114 9.01 1.44 14.26
N ASP A 115 7.85 1.74 14.82
CA ASP A 115 6.89 2.74 14.31
C ASP A 115 6.50 2.59 12.83
N TYR A 116 6.10 1.39 12.41
CA TYR A 116 5.65 1.15 11.03
C TYR A 116 4.51 0.13 10.90
N VAL A 117 3.77 0.26 9.81
CA VAL A 117 2.82 -0.74 9.31
C VAL A 117 3.35 -1.27 7.98
N ALA A 118 3.29 -2.58 7.81
CA ALA A 118 3.62 -3.26 6.58
C ALA A 118 2.52 -4.24 6.17
N ILE A 119 2.41 -4.43 4.86
CA ILE A 119 1.66 -5.50 4.23
C ILE A 119 2.50 -6.09 3.12
N TYR A 120 2.48 -7.41 2.99
CA TYR A 120 3.30 -8.11 2.03
C TYR A 120 2.63 -9.40 1.58
N ALA A 121 3.01 -9.84 0.39
CA ALA A 121 2.64 -11.14 -0.12
C ALA A 121 3.81 -12.11 -0.03
N ARG A 122 3.47 -13.40 0.01
CA ARG A 122 4.37 -14.55 -0.12
C ARG A 122 4.24 -15.21 -1.49
N ASP A 123 5.16 -16.13 -1.75
CA ASP A 123 5.24 -16.94 -2.97
C ASP A 123 3.97 -17.77 -3.23
N ASN A 124 3.33 -18.27 -2.17
CA ASN A 124 2.05 -18.99 -2.23
C ASN A 124 0.82 -18.07 -2.26
N LYS A 125 0.99 -16.77 -2.52
CA LYS A 125 -0.08 -15.75 -2.54
C LYS A 125 -0.75 -15.51 -1.18
N GLN A 126 -0.15 -15.95 -0.08
CA GLN A 126 -0.60 -15.53 1.23
C GLN A 126 -0.27 -14.05 1.42
N ILE A 127 -1.26 -13.29 1.88
CA ILE A 127 -1.06 -11.89 2.29
C ILE A 127 -0.97 -11.85 3.81
N PHE A 128 0.00 -11.10 4.32
CA PHE A 128 0.15 -10.82 5.74
C PHE A 128 0.34 -9.33 5.97
N SER A 129 -0.09 -8.88 7.15
CA SER A 129 0.30 -7.59 7.68
C SER A 129 1.03 -7.77 9.01
N ARG A 130 2.13 -7.02 9.15
CA ARG A 130 2.96 -6.91 10.37
C ARG A 130 3.39 -5.46 10.56
N GLY A 131 4.08 -5.18 11.66
CA GLY A 131 4.66 -3.86 11.91
C GLY A 131 5.03 -3.68 13.38
N PHE A 132 5.36 -2.46 13.76
CA PHE A 132 5.79 -2.12 15.11
C PHE A 132 5.12 -0.84 15.59
N ASP A 133 4.67 -0.84 16.85
CA ASP A 133 4.16 0.30 17.62
C ASP A 133 5.18 0.65 18.70
N GLY A 134 5.92 1.75 18.53
CA GLY A 134 7.24 1.88 19.14
C GLY A 134 8.09 0.67 18.74
N THR A 135 8.67 -0.02 19.71
CA THR A 135 9.43 -1.27 19.50
C THR A 135 8.61 -2.55 19.69
N THR A 136 7.30 -2.43 19.91
CA THR A 136 6.42 -3.59 20.13
C THR A 136 5.83 -4.08 18.82
N GLU A 137 6.07 -5.33 18.46
CA GLU A 137 5.50 -5.93 17.25
C GLU A 137 3.97 -6.06 17.38
N TYR A 138 3.24 -5.60 16.36
CA TYR A 138 1.82 -5.95 16.24
C TYR A 138 1.66 -7.45 16.00
N GLY A 139 0.56 -8.04 16.48
CA GLY A 139 0.19 -9.39 16.10
C GLY A 139 0.16 -9.58 14.57
N LEU A 140 0.75 -10.67 14.10
CA LEU A 140 0.71 -11.05 12.69
C LEU A 140 -0.75 -11.36 12.29
N VAL A 141 -1.23 -10.76 11.20
CA VAL A 141 -2.57 -10.99 10.66
C VAL A 141 -2.46 -11.41 9.21
N GLY A 142 -3.25 -12.40 8.78
CA GLY A 142 -3.27 -12.92 7.41
C GLY A 142 -2.97 -14.42 7.35
N GLY A 143 -2.57 -14.88 6.16
CA GLY A 143 -2.25 -16.30 5.90
C GLY A 143 -3.25 -17.03 5.03
N ASP A 144 -4.29 -16.35 4.54
CA ASP A 144 -5.13 -16.90 3.48
C ASP A 144 -4.46 -16.69 2.12
N GLU A 145 -4.52 -17.70 1.26
CA GLU A 145 -4.15 -17.56 -0.16
C GLU A 145 -5.23 -16.77 -0.88
N LEU A 146 -4.89 -15.59 -1.38
CA LEU A 146 -5.86 -14.63 -1.91
C LEU A 146 -5.47 -14.21 -3.33
N PRO A 147 -6.44 -14.03 -4.24
CA PRO A 147 -6.19 -13.27 -5.45
C PRO A 147 -5.95 -11.80 -5.09
N TYR A 148 -4.96 -11.19 -5.70
CA TYR A 148 -4.69 -9.75 -5.60
C TYR A 148 -4.04 -9.26 -6.89
N ASP A 149 -4.36 -8.02 -7.25
CA ASP A 149 -3.68 -7.26 -8.29
C ASP A 149 -2.71 -6.26 -7.66
N SER A 150 -3.12 -5.66 -6.54
CA SER A 150 -2.38 -4.61 -5.86
C SER A 150 -2.47 -4.75 -4.34
N LEU A 151 -1.41 -4.35 -3.64
CA LEU A 151 -1.44 -4.16 -2.18
C LEU A 151 -1.64 -2.67 -1.86
N PHE A 152 -2.25 -2.37 -0.72
CA PHE A 152 -2.37 -1.00 -0.23
C PHE A 152 -2.11 -0.86 1.27
N ILE A 153 -1.62 0.32 1.66
CA ILE A 153 -1.73 0.84 3.03
C ILE A 153 -2.40 2.20 2.96
N ALA A 154 -3.51 2.37 3.68
CA ALA A 154 -4.34 3.55 3.68
C ALA A 154 -4.28 4.24 5.04
N ARG A 155 -4.04 5.56 5.07
CA ARG A 155 -4.12 6.36 6.30
C ARG A 155 -5.53 6.92 6.43
N VAL A 156 -6.37 6.25 7.22
CA VAL A 156 -7.80 6.61 7.38
C VAL A 156 -8.02 7.67 8.47
N ALA A 157 -7.08 7.83 9.40
CA ALA A 157 -7.06 8.91 10.41
C ALA A 157 -5.61 9.22 10.85
N GLU A 158 -5.43 10.26 11.68
CA GLU A 158 -4.13 10.81 12.13
C GLU A 158 -3.15 9.73 12.63
N ASN A 159 -3.64 8.66 13.25
CA ASN A 159 -2.86 7.49 13.61
C ASN A 159 -3.67 6.20 13.39
N THR A 160 -4.28 6.04 12.23
CA THR A 160 -5.05 4.83 11.92
C THR A 160 -4.84 4.43 10.48
N TYR A 161 -4.47 3.16 10.30
CA TYR A 161 -4.03 2.60 9.04
C TYR A 161 -4.85 1.36 8.71
N GLU A 162 -5.36 1.29 7.49
CA GLU A 162 -5.87 0.04 6.94
C GLU A 162 -4.82 -0.55 6.00
N ALA A 163 -4.55 -1.84 6.15
CA ALA A 163 -3.71 -2.58 5.23
C ALA A 163 -4.57 -3.63 4.52
N GLY A 164 -4.40 -3.78 3.21
CA GLY A 164 -5.20 -4.72 2.44
C GLY A 164 -4.77 -4.83 0.98
N TRP A 165 -5.67 -5.33 0.15
CA TRP A 165 -5.40 -5.56 -1.26
C TRP A 165 -6.59 -5.16 -2.14
N TYR A 166 -6.30 -4.95 -3.42
CA TYR A 166 -7.30 -4.90 -4.46
C TYR A 166 -7.32 -6.22 -5.23
N ASP A 167 -8.52 -6.71 -5.53
CA ASP A 167 -8.75 -7.82 -6.46
C ASP A 167 -9.84 -7.40 -7.44
N ASN A 168 -9.50 -7.32 -8.73
CA ASN A 168 -10.37 -6.88 -9.81
C ASN A 168 -11.03 -5.52 -9.50
N GLY A 169 -10.26 -4.59 -8.93
CA GLY A 169 -10.72 -3.26 -8.53
C GLY A 169 -11.58 -3.22 -7.26
N VAL A 170 -11.81 -4.36 -6.59
CA VAL A 170 -12.49 -4.43 -5.30
C VAL A 170 -11.49 -4.27 -4.16
N ARG A 171 -11.70 -3.26 -3.31
CA ARG A 171 -10.87 -3.01 -2.13
C ARG A 171 -11.24 -3.96 -0.99
N ASN A 172 -10.27 -4.73 -0.49
CA ASN A 172 -10.40 -5.65 0.63
C ASN A 172 -9.47 -5.25 1.77
N VAL A 173 -10.03 -4.98 2.96
CA VAL A 173 -9.24 -4.63 4.15
C VAL A 173 -8.88 -5.90 4.92
N LEU A 174 -7.58 -6.14 5.13
CA LEU A 174 -7.09 -7.25 5.95
C LEU A 174 -7.12 -6.90 7.44
N VAL A 175 -6.62 -5.70 7.77
CA VAL A 175 -6.50 -5.25 9.15
C VAL A 175 -6.54 -3.73 9.25
N THR A 176 -7.12 -3.24 10.34
CA THR A 176 -7.00 -1.85 10.77
C THR A 176 -6.08 -1.78 11.98
N ARG A 177 -5.10 -0.89 11.94
CA ARG A 177 -4.12 -0.66 13.01
C ARG A 177 -4.24 0.77 13.50
N THR A 178 -4.28 0.93 14.81
CA THR A 178 -4.30 2.23 15.48
C THR A 178 -3.11 2.26 16.43
N PRO A 179 -1.92 2.70 15.97
CA PRO A 179 -0.73 2.80 16.81
C PRO A 179 -1.01 3.65 18.06
N ILE A 180 -0.36 3.32 19.17
CA ILE A 180 -0.37 4.12 20.40
C ILE A 180 0.71 5.19 20.31
N PHE A 181 1.89 4.84 19.79
CA PHE A 181 2.95 5.80 19.45
C PHE A 181 2.61 6.48 18.14
N ALA A 182 3.03 7.74 17.98
CA ALA A 182 2.72 8.51 16.78
C ALA A 182 3.42 7.89 15.57
N ASN A 183 2.65 7.46 14.58
CA ASN A 183 3.12 7.16 13.25
C ASN A 183 2.49 8.20 12.32
N ASP A 184 3.27 9.21 11.94
CA ASP A 184 2.79 10.30 11.08
C ASP A 184 2.84 9.97 9.59
N ALA A 185 3.19 8.74 9.22
CA ALA A 185 3.41 8.30 7.85
C ALA A 185 4.33 9.23 7.05
N ASP A 186 5.38 9.71 7.72
CA ASP A 186 6.41 10.59 7.16
C ASP A 186 7.34 9.87 6.18
N VAL A 187 7.32 8.53 6.21
CA VAL A 187 8.02 7.69 5.22
C VAL A 187 7.10 6.65 4.65
N ILE A 188 7.14 6.51 3.33
CA ILE A 188 6.47 5.43 2.62
C ILE A 188 7.40 4.77 1.61
N GLY A 189 7.15 3.49 1.37
CA GLY A 189 7.91 2.73 0.39
C GLY A 189 7.60 1.25 0.48
N LEU A 190 8.64 0.43 0.40
CA LEU A 190 8.55 -1.01 0.24
C LEU A 190 9.17 -1.75 1.42
N TYR A 191 8.56 -2.89 1.73
CA TYR A 191 9.03 -3.83 2.73
C TYR A 191 9.50 -5.12 2.04
N ALA A 192 10.59 -5.71 2.53
CA ALA A 192 10.96 -7.07 2.18
C ALA A 192 11.41 -7.88 3.40
N ASP A 193 11.13 -9.19 3.42
CA ASP A 193 11.65 -10.19 4.37
C ASP A 193 12.35 -11.29 3.55
N VAL A 194 13.68 -11.33 3.65
CA VAL A 194 14.55 -12.20 2.85
C VAL A 194 15.10 -13.32 3.71
N ARG A 195 14.92 -14.58 3.25
CA ARG A 195 15.29 -15.80 3.98
C ARG A 195 16.17 -16.77 3.20
N ALA A 196 16.36 -16.51 1.91
CA ALA A 196 17.11 -17.35 1.00
C ALA A 196 17.68 -16.52 -0.15
N THR A 197 18.60 -17.08 -0.93
CA THR A 197 19.06 -16.51 -2.19
C THR A 197 17.97 -16.61 -3.25
N GLY A 198 17.92 -15.64 -4.17
CA GLY A 198 16.93 -15.61 -5.23
C GLY A 198 16.55 -14.19 -5.62
N VAL A 199 15.59 -14.09 -6.53
CA VAL A 199 15.00 -12.82 -6.97
C VAL A 199 13.59 -12.74 -6.40
N LEU A 200 13.31 -11.65 -5.70
CA LEU A 200 12.03 -11.33 -5.07
C LEU A 200 11.33 -10.20 -5.83
N GLY A 201 10.04 -10.32 -6.10
CA GLY A 201 9.22 -9.19 -6.56
C GLY A 201 8.68 -9.36 -7.98
N ASN A 202 8.90 -8.36 -8.84
CA ASN A 202 8.01 -7.80 -9.87
C ASN A 202 6.97 -6.84 -9.28
N VAL A 203 7.49 -5.84 -8.54
CA VAL A 203 6.71 -4.70 -8.07
C VAL A 203 6.66 -3.65 -9.17
N ASP A 204 5.48 -3.08 -9.40
CA ASP A 204 5.26 -2.02 -10.37
C ASP A 204 4.27 -0.96 -9.84
N ASN A 205 4.21 0.19 -10.51
CA ASN A 205 3.24 1.26 -10.32
C ASN A 205 3.08 1.69 -8.85
N PHE A 206 4.19 2.10 -8.22
CA PHE A 206 4.16 2.73 -6.90
C PHE A 206 3.42 4.07 -6.99
N ARG A 207 2.30 4.17 -6.29
CA ARG A 207 1.34 5.27 -6.50
C ARG A 207 0.61 5.65 -5.22
N ILE A 208 0.08 6.87 -5.19
CA ILE A 208 -0.79 7.37 -4.12
C ILE A 208 -2.17 7.68 -4.72
N ALA A 209 -3.24 7.25 -4.05
CA ALA A 209 -4.61 7.56 -4.45
C ALA A 209 -5.45 8.02 -3.27
N VAL A 210 -6.57 8.71 -3.55
CA VAL A 210 -7.59 8.98 -2.55
C VAL A 210 -8.31 7.68 -2.21
N ILE A 211 -8.56 7.42 -0.93
CA ILE A 211 -9.29 6.24 -0.49
C ILE A 211 -10.71 6.27 -1.10
N PRO A 212 -11.16 5.22 -1.80
CA PRO A 212 -12.50 5.20 -2.38
C PRO A 212 -13.59 5.31 -1.30
N GLU A 213 -14.43 6.35 -1.35
CA GLU A 213 -15.57 6.46 -0.45
C GLU A 213 -16.71 5.52 -0.87
N PRO A 214 -17.28 4.70 0.04
CA PRO A 214 -18.46 3.88 -0.26
C PRO A 214 -19.70 4.71 -0.65
N SER A 215 -19.75 5.98 -0.24
CA SER A 215 -20.91 6.86 -0.32
C SER A 215 -21.23 7.33 -1.75
N THR A 216 -20.22 7.49 -2.60
CA THR A 216 -20.38 8.14 -3.91
C THR A 216 -21.19 7.29 -4.88
N ALA A 217 -20.98 5.97 -4.86
CA ALA A 217 -21.76 5.01 -5.66
C ALA A 217 -23.22 4.93 -5.21
N ALA A 218 -23.46 4.95 -3.88
CA ALA A 218 -24.81 4.94 -3.33
C ALA A 218 -25.58 6.23 -3.66
N LEU A 219 -24.95 7.40 -3.54
CA LEU A 219 -25.56 8.69 -3.87
C LEU A 219 -25.93 8.83 -5.34
N LEU A 220 -25.09 8.32 -6.26
CA LEU A 220 -25.40 8.28 -7.70
C LEU A 220 -26.57 7.33 -7.99
N GLY A 221 -26.61 6.15 -7.33
CA GLY A 221 -27.71 5.19 -7.44
C GLY A 221 -29.06 5.77 -6.96
N PHE A 222 -29.08 6.41 -5.78
CA PHE A 222 -30.30 7.04 -5.25
C PHE A 222 -30.70 8.29 -6.04
N GLY A 223 -29.74 9.07 -6.53
CA GLY A 223 -30.01 10.22 -7.40
C GLY A 223 -30.70 9.81 -8.71
N ALA A 224 -30.21 8.75 -9.36
CA ALA A 224 -30.81 8.21 -10.58
C ALA A 224 -32.23 7.64 -10.33
N LEU A 225 -32.41 6.88 -9.25
CA LEU A 225 -33.74 6.36 -8.84
C LEU A 225 -34.73 7.50 -8.54
N GLY A 226 -34.29 8.55 -7.84
CA GLY A 226 -35.09 9.74 -7.55
C GLY A 226 -35.55 10.46 -8.82
N CYS A 227 -34.66 10.62 -9.81
CA CYS A 227 -34.99 11.19 -11.12
C CYS A 227 -35.99 10.32 -11.91
N LEU A 228 -35.81 8.99 -11.91
CA LEU A 228 -36.71 8.05 -12.60
C LEU A 228 -38.11 8.01 -11.98
N MET A 229 -38.22 8.04 -10.65
CA MET A 229 -39.52 8.10 -9.96
C MET A 229 -40.25 9.42 -10.22
N ARG A 230 -39.51 10.54 -10.35
CA ARG A 230 -40.08 11.86 -10.64
C ARG A 230 -40.58 11.97 -12.09
N LEU A 231 -39.92 11.30 -13.04
CA LEU A 231 -40.35 11.20 -14.43
C LEU A 231 -41.63 10.34 -14.59
N ARG A 232 -41.78 9.28 -13.78
CA ARG A 232 -42.99 8.42 -13.79
C ARG A 232 -44.23 9.08 -13.21
N ARG A 233 -44.10 10.03 -12.29
CA ARG A 233 -45.24 10.77 -11.69
C ARG A 233 -45.76 11.94 -12.54
N ARG A 234 -45.12 12.21 -13.69
CA ARG A 234 -45.50 13.29 -14.62
C ARG A 234 -46.10 12.79 -15.94
N LYS A 235 -46.38 11.49 -16.05
CA LYS A 235 -47.25 10.90 -17.07
C LYS A 235 -48.59 10.55 -16.42
#